data_AF-A0A8H9XDD9-F1
#
_entry.id   AF-A0A8H9XDD9-F1
#
_cell.length_a   1.000
_cell.length_b   1.000
_cell.length_c   1.000
_cell.angle_alpha   90.00
_cell.angle_beta   90.00
_cell.angle_gamma   90.00
#
_symmetry.space_group_name_H-M   'P 1'
#
loop_
_entity.id
_entity.type
_entity.pdbx_description
1 polymer ?
#
loop_
_entity_poly.entity_id
_entity_poly.type
_entity_poly.pdbx_seq_one_letter_code
_entity_poly.pdbx_strand_id
1 'polypeptide(L)'
;MMILISAWLAIGFGVLGAVLEVLRNWPDWQWWPFWVVDYVAAGLLIVGGALALRRRGERVLAAGWAFACAMFWMSFFGHLSGLREAVEASAREQRLTFIIGVMFAVTAVGLVLTLLGRSRRGP
;
A
#
# COMPACT_ATOMS: atom_id res chain seq x y z
N MET A 1 -8.91 -15.71 -11.44
CA MET A 1 -8.63 -14.44 -12.16
C MET A 1 -8.35 -13.30 -11.20
N MET A 2 -9.21 -13.05 -10.21
CA MET A 2 -9.06 -11.96 -9.22
C MET A 2 -7.72 -11.98 -8.46
N ILE A 3 -7.25 -13.14 -8.01
CA ILE A 3 -5.93 -13.28 -7.36
C ILE A 3 -4.78 -12.84 -8.27
N LEU A 4 -4.83 -13.15 -9.57
CA LEU A 4 -3.75 -12.80 -10.50
C LEU A 4 -3.70 -11.29 -10.73
N ILE A 5 -4.87 -10.64 -10.84
CA ILE A 5 -4.98 -9.18 -10.93
C ILE A 5 -4.41 -8.54 -9.66
N SER A 6 -4.84 -9.02 -8.50
CA SER A 6 -4.32 -8.57 -7.21
C SER A 6 -2.80 -8.75 -7.08
N ALA A 7 -2.27 -9.90 -7.53
CA ALA A 7 -0.85 -10.21 -7.45
C ALA A 7 0.01 -9.26 -8.31
N TRP A 8 -0.41 -9.00 -9.55
CA TRP A 8 0.30 -8.05 -10.42
C TRP A 8 0.19 -6.62 -9.89
N LEU A 9 -0.99 -6.23 -9.38
CA LEU A 9 -1.19 -4.94 -8.75
C LEU A 9 -0.27 -4.79 -7.52
N ALA A 10 -0.11 -5.83 -6.71
CA ALA A 10 0.73 -5.82 -5.51
C ALA A 10 2.21 -5.65 -5.86
N ILE A 11 2.70 -6.38 -6.87
CA ILE A 11 4.09 -6.25 -7.34
C ILE A 11 4.33 -4.82 -7.85
N GLY A 12 3.44 -4.32 -8.72
CA GLY A 12 3.57 -2.98 -9.27
C GLY A 12 3.52 -1.90 -8.19
N PHE A 13 2.54 -1.97 -7.28
CA PHE A 13 2.38 -1.03 -6.19
C PHE A 13 3.56 -1.07 -5.20
N GLY A 14 4.04 -2.27 -4.84
CA GLY A 14 5.18 -2.44 -3.94
C GLY A 14 6.48 -1.90 -4.55
N VAL A 15 6.76 -2.19 -5.82
CA VAL A 15 7.94 -1.66 -6.52
C VAL A 15 7.86 -0.14 -6.64
N LEU A 16 6.71 0.39 -7.08
CA LEU A 16 6.51 1.82 -7.20
C LEU A 16 6.66 2.53 -5.85
N GLY A 17 6.06 1.99 -4.79
CA GLY A 17 6.18 2.53 -3.43
C GLY A 17 7.63 2.58 -2.95
N ALA A 18 8.38 1.49 -3.12
CA ALA A 18 9.79 1.45 -2.73
C ALA A 18 10.66 2.48 -3.48
N VAL A 19 10.41 2.69 -4.77
CA VAL A 19 11.12 3.70 -5.58
C VAL A 19 10.75 5.13 -5.16
N LEU A 20 9.45 5.40 -5.01
CA LEU A 20 8.98 6.72 -4.58
C LEU A 20 9.51 7.09 -3.19
N GLU A 21 9.67 6.10 -2.31
CA GLU A 21 10.22 6.33 -0.97
C GLU A 21 11.69 6.78 -1.00
N VAL A 22 12.51 6.18 -1.87
CA VAL A 22 13.89 6.66 -2.09
C VAL A 22 13.87 8.09 -2.63
N LEU A 23 13.05 8.36 -3.66
CA LEU A 23 12.98 9.69 -4.28
C LEU A 23 12.48 10.77 -3.32
N ARG A 24 11.61 10.41 -2.37
CA ARG A 24 11.04 11.33 -1.38
C ARG A 24 12.05 11.71 -0.29
N ASN A 25 12.85 10.77 0.16
CA ASN A 25 13.73 10.95 1.32
C ASN A 25 15.19 11.21 0.96
N TRP A 26 15.56 11.18 -0.32
CA TRP A 26 16.94 11.41 -0.72
C TRP A 26 17.28 12.91 -0.78
N PRO A 27 18.44 13.37 -0.26
CA PRO A 27 19.44 12.64 0.55
C PRO A 27 19.12 12.64 2.07
N ASP A 28 18.13 13.43 2.49
CA ASP A 28 17.80 13.70 3.89
C ASP A 28 16.77 12.71 4.44
N TRP A 29 17.26 11.55 4.87
CA TRP A 29 16.42 10.49 5.40
C TRP A 29 15.83 10.85 6.76
N GLN A 30 14.55 10.54 6.93
CA GLN A 30 13.87 10.64 8.21
C GLN A 30 14.36 9.57 9.20
N TRP A 31 13.93 9.69 10.47
CA TRP A 31 14.17 8.65 11.47
C TRP A 31 13.62 7.31 10.98
N TRP A 32 14.48 6.28 11.05
CA TRP A 32 14.30 5.03 10.31
C TRP A 32 12.95 4.31 10.42
N PRO A 33 12.22 4.35 11.56
CA PRO A 33 10.94 3.65 11.65
C PRO A 33 9.90 4.17 10.65
N PHE A 34 9.99 5.45 10.24
CA PHE A 34 9.02 6.08 9.37
C PHE A 34 9.13 5.68 7.89
N TRP A 35 10.31 5.25 7.43
CA TRP A 35 10.51 4.77 6.06
C TRP A 35 10.71 3.26 5.97
N VAL A 36 11.18 2.59 7.04
CA VAL A 36 11.31 1.11 7.05
C VAL A 36 9.94 0.44 6.91
N VAL A 37 8.90 1.02 7.50
CA VAL A 37 7.54 0.49 7.41
C VAL A 37 7.06 0.38 5.95
N ASP A 38 7.44 1.33 5.10
CA ASP A 38 7.11 1.33 3.66
C ASP A 38 7.80 0.18 2.93
N TYR A 39 9.07 -0.11 3.26
CA TYR A 39 9.78 -1.26 2.70
C TYR A 39 9.25 -2.60 3.20
N VAL A 40 8.76 -2.67 4.45
CA VAL A 40 8.07 -3.86 4.96
C VAL A 40 6.78 -4.09 4.16
N ALA A 41 5.97 -3.04 3.92
CA ALA A 41 4.79 -3.14 3.08
C ALA A 41 5.14 -3.56 1.63
N ALA A 42 6.12 -2.91 1.02
CA ALA A 42 6.59 -3.23 -0.32
C ALA A 42 7.07 -4.68 -0.42
N GLY A 43 7.86 -5.15 0.55
CA GLY A 43 8.34 -6.52 0.62
C GLY A 43 7.20 -7.54 0.72
N LEU A 44 6.23 -7.30 1.61
CA LEU A 44 5.05 -8.18 1.76
C LEU A 44 4.22 -8.24 0.47
N LEU A 45 4.02 -7.11 -0.21
CA LEU A 45 3.27 -7.04 -1.46
C LEU A 45 4.00 -7.73 -2.62
N ILE A 46 5.30 -7.47 -2.78
CA ILE A 46 6.10 -8.07 -3.86
C ILE A 46 6.23 -9.58 -3.66
N VAL A 47 6.61 -10.02 -2.45
CA VAL A 47 6.77 -11.45 -2.14
C VAL A 47 5.41 -12.16 -2.19
N GLY A 48 4.37 -11.56 -1.57
CA GLY A 48 3.01 -12.09 -1.61
C GLY A 48 2.47 -12.22 -3.03
N GLY A 49 2.67 -11.20 -3.86
CA GLY A 49 2.29 -11.21 -5.27
C GLY A 49 3.05 -12.28 -6.07
N ALA A 50 4.37 -12.35 -5.93
CA ALA A 50 5.20 -13.34 -6.61
C ALA A 50 4.83 -14.78 -6.24
N LEU A 51 4.52 -15.04 -4.97
CA LEU A 51 4.03 -16.34 -4.51
C LEU A 51 2.62 -16.65 -5.06
N ALA A 52 1.73 -15.65 -5.09
CA ALA A 52 0.37 -15.78 -5.61
C ALA A 52 0.33 -16.13 -7.10
N LEU A 53 1.25 -15.58 -7.90
CA LEU A 53 1.43 -15.96 -9.31
C LEU A 53 1.81 -17.44 -9.47
N ARG A 54 2.49 -18.03 -8.48
CA ARG A 54 2.81 -19.47 -8.41
C ARG A 54 1.71 -20.30 -7.72
N ARG A 55 0.50 -19.77 -7.58
CA ARG A 55 -0.66 -20.40 -6.90
C ARG A 55 -0.40 -20.76 -5.43
N ARG A 56 0.49 -20.01 -4.76
CA ARG A 56 0.86 -20.14 -3.34
C ARG A 56 0.74 -18.77 -2.66
N GLY A 57 0.89 -18.69 -1.33
CA GLY A 57 1.07 -17.38 -0.67
C GLY A 57 -0.11 -16.41 -0.67
N GLU A 58 -1.35 -16.83 -0.96
CA GLU A 58 -2.55 -15.97 -0.87
C GLU A 58 -2.69 -15.29 0.50
N ARG A 59 -2.28 -15.99 1.57
CA ARG A 59 -2.26 -15.45 2.93
C ARG A 59 -1.23 -14.32 3.09
N VAL A 60 -0.06 -14.45 2.47
CA VAL A 60 1.01 -13.43 2.49
C VAL A 60 0.57 -12.22 1.67
N LEU A 61 -0.05 -12.44 0.50
CA LEU A 61 -0.62 -11.37 -0.31
C LEU A 61 -1.73 -10.61 0.45
N ALA A 62 -2.64 -11.33 1.12
CA ALA A 62 -3.68 -10.72 1.95
C ALA A 62 -3.08 -9.92 3.12
N ALA A 63 -2.06 -10.46 3.79
CA ALA A 63 -1.33 -9.76 4.85
C ALA A 63 -0.64 -8.50 4.34
N GLY A 64 0.01 -8.55 3.16
CA GLY A 64 0.64 -7.39 2.53
C GLY A 64 -0.36 -6.29 2.19
N TRP A 65 -1.50 -6.65 1.58
CA TRP A 65 -2.55 -5.68 1.30
C TRP A 65 -3.19 -5.11 2.56
N ALA A 66 -3.45 -5.94 3.59
CA ALA A 66 -4.01 -5.48 4.85
C ALA A 66 -3.05 -4.53 5.59
N PHE A 67 -1.75 -4.86 5.62
CA PHE A 67 -0.72 -4.03 6.22
C PHE A 67 -0.60 -2.68 5.51
N ALA A 68 -0.51 -2.68 4.18
CA ALA A 68 -0.48 -1.45 3.38
C ALA A 68 -1.77 -0.63 3.59
N CYS A 69 -2.94 -1.27 3.60
CA CYS A 69 -4.23 -0.62 3.84
C CYS A 69 -4.27 0.08 5.20
N ALA A 70 -3.81 -0.57 6.27
CA ALA A 70 -3.76 0.02 7.60
C ALA A 70 -2.78 1.21 7.69
N MET A 71 -1.62 1.09 7.05
CA MET A 71 -0.65 2.18 6.95
C MET A 71 -1.23 3.40 6.21
N PHE A 72 -1.81 3.19 5.03
CA PHE A 72 -2.42 4.28 4.25
C PHE A 72 -3.67 4.84 4.91
N TRP A 73 -4.44 4.05 5.66
CA TRP A 73 -5.53 4.54 6.52
C TRP A 73 -4.99 5.57 7.51
N MET A 74 -3.97 5.20 8.30
CA MET A 74 -3.40 6.08 9.31
C MET A 74 -2.84 7.35 8.67
N SER A 75 -2.11 7.22 7.57
CA SER A 75 -1.54 8.37 6.84
C SER A 75 -2.63 9.29 6.29
N PHE A 76 -3.66 8.72 5.65
CA PHE A 76 -4.74 9.50 5.03
C PHE A 76 -5.53 10.29 6.08
N PHE A 77 -5.99 9.64 7.14
CA PHE A 77 -6.79 10.30 8.16
C PHE A 77 -5.97 11.29 9.01
N GLY A 78 -4.67 11.07 9.19
CA GLY A 78 -3.78 12.05 9.81
C GLY A 78 -3.61 13.32 8.96
N HIS A 79 -3.48 13.18 7.63
CA HIS A 79 -3.43 14.33 6.74
C HIS A 79 -4.78 15.04 6.66
N LEU A 80 -5.88 14.28 6.61
CA LEU A 80 -7.23 14.82 6.54
C LEU A 80 -7.60 15.61 7.81
N SER A 81 -7.20 15.13 8.99
CA SER A 81 -7.39 15.89 10.24
C SER A 81 -6.59 17.18 10.23
N GLY A 82 -5.32 17.14 9.79
CA GLY A 82 -4.49 18.34 9.66
C GLY A 82 -5.08 19.37 8.68
N LEU A 83 -5.60 18.93 7.53
CA LEU A 83 -6.29 19.82 6.59
C LEU A 83 -7.54 20.45 7.17
N ARG A 84 -8.30 19.71 7.99
CA ARG A 84 -9.53 20.20 8.60
C ARG A 84 -9.27 21.26 9.68
N GLU A 85 -8.13 21.15 10.36
CA GLU A 85 -7.74 22.07 11.44
C GLU A 85 -6.95 23.29 10.92
N ALA A 86 -6.39 23.21 9.71
CA ALA A 86 -5.66 24.32 9.11
C ALA A 86 -6.59 25.48 8.69
N VAL A 87 -6.22 26.71 9.10
CA VAL A 87 -6.91 27.94 8.67
C VAL A 87 -6.71 28.18 7.17
N GLU A 88 -5.52 27.90 6.65
CA GLU A 88 -5.20 27.87 5.22
C GLU A 88 -4.32 26.66 4.91
N ALA A 89 -4.90 25.63 4.29
CA ALA A 89 -4.14 24.49 3.82
C ALA A 89 -3.45 24.81 2.49
N SER A 90 -2.15 24.54 2.41
CA SER A 90 -1.40 24.76 1.17
C SER A 90 -1.92 23.84 0.05
N ALA A 91 -1.86 24.30 -1.21
CA ALA A 91 -2.21 23.47 -2.37
C ALA A 91 -1.36 22.18 -2.46
N ARG A 92 -0.16 22.21 -1.87
CA ARG A 92 0.73 21.05 -1.76
C ARG A 92 0.16 19.99 -0.81
N GLU A 93 -0.29 20.38 0.38
CA GLU A 93 -0.87 19.46 1.37
C GLU A 93 -2.18 18.84 0.88
N GLN A 94 -3.02 19.63 0.20
CA GLN A 94 -4.24 19.13 -0.43
C GLN A 94 -3.91 18.06 -1.49
N ARG A 95 -2.92 18.34 -2.34
CA ARG A 95 -2.46 17.39 -3.37
C ARG A 95 -1.88 16.11 -2.76
N LEU A 96 -1.06 16.22 -1.72
CA LEU A 96 -0.50 15.07 -1.01
C LEU A 96 -1.61 14.22 -0.39
N THR A 97 -2.58 14.85 0.27
CA THR A 97 -3.72 14.14 0.88
C THR A 97 -4.54 13.39 -0.17
N PHE A 98 -4.77 14.01 -1.33
CA PHE A 98 -5.44 13.36 -2.46
C PHE A 98 -4.66 12.14 -2.96
N ILE A 99 -3.35 12.26 -3.16
CA ILE A 99 -2.48 11.14 -3.61
C ILE A 99 -2.54 9.99 -2.60
N ILE A 100 -2.39 10.28 -1.31
CA ILE A 100 -2.47 9.28 -0.23
C ILE A 100 -3.84 8.62 -0.21
N GLY A 101 -4.93 9.37 -0.43
CA GLY A 101 -6.29 8.83 -0.54
C GLY A 101 -6.46 7.87 -1.72
N VAL A 102 -5.87 8.18 -2.88
CA VAL A 102 -5.86 7.27 -4.04
C VAL A 102 -5.07 6.01 -3.71
N MET A 103 -3.89 6.13 -3.10
CA MET A 103 -3.08 4.98 -2.69
C MET A 103 -3.83 4.11 -1.68
N PHE A 104 -4.50 4.72 -0.70
CA PHE A 104 -5.37 4.03 0.25
C PHE A 104 -6.48 3.25 -0.47
N ALA A 105 -7.20 3.87 -1.39
CA ALA A 105 -8.24 3.20 -2.17
C ALA A 105 -7.70 2.00 -2.97
N VAL A 106 -6.53 2.14 -3.60
CA VAL A 106 -5.86 1.04 -4.31
C VAL A 106 -5.55 -0.13 -3.37
N THR A 107 -5.02 0.14 -2.17
CA THR A 107 -4.74 -0.91 -1.18
C THR A 107 -6.00 -1.63 -0.69
N ALA A 108 -7.10 -0.90 -0.50
CA ALA A 108 -8.39 -1.49 -0.14
C ALA A 108 -8.94 -2.38 -1.26
N VAL A 109 -8.87 -1.93 -2.52
CA VAL A 109 -9.25 -2.73 -3.70
C VAL A 109 -8.38 -3.98 -3.80
N GLY A 110 -7.06 -3.86 -3.64
CA GLY A 110 -6.13 -5.00 -3.65
C GLY A 110 -6.46 -6.04 -2.57
N LEU A 111 -6.78 -5.58 -1.35
CA LEU A 111 -7.23 -6.44 -0.26
C LEU A 111 -8.52 -7.18 -0.61
N VAL A 112 -9.55 -6.45 -1.06
CA VAL A 112 -10.85 -7.02 -1.43
C VAL A 112 -10.70 -8.05 -2.56
N LEU A 113 -9.94 -7.73 -3.61
CA LEU A 113 -9.67 -8.66 -4.71
C LEU A 113 -8.99 -9.94 -4.24
N THR A 114 -8.11 -9.84 -3.24
CA THR A 114 -7.42 -11.00 -2.65
C THR A 114 -8.38 -11.86 -1.82
N LEU A 115 -9.20 -11.24 -0.97
CA LEU A 115 -10.13 -11.94 -0.09
C LEU A 115 -11.28 -12.60 -0.85
N LEU A 116 -11.84 -11.91 -1.85
CA LEU A 116 -12.88 -12.45 -2.72
C LEU A 116 -12.31 -13.47 -3.72
N GLY A 117 -11.04 -13.32 -4.07
CA GLY A 117 -10.39 -14.14 -5.07
C GLY A 117 -10.06 -15.57 -4.65
N ARG A 118 -10.44 -16.01 -3.43
CA ARG A 118 -10.12 -17.33 -2.84
C ARG A 118 -10.02 -18.41 -3.92
N SER A 119 -8.79 -18.89 -4.13
CA SER A 119 -8.56 -20.05 -4.97
C SER A 119 -9.36 -21.20 -4.38
N ARG A 120 -10.22 -21.84 -5.18
CA ARG A 120 -10.91 -23.08 -4.80
C ARG A 120 -9.85 -24.13 -4.44
N ARG A 121 -9.41 -24.16 -3.19
CA ARG A 121 -8.79 -25.34 -2.59
C ARG A 121 -9.94 -26.08 -1.93
N GLY A 122 -10.58 -26.96 -2.71
CA GLY A 122 -11.38 -28.01 -2.12
C GLY A 122 -10.48 -28.89 -1.23
N PRO A 123 -11.03 -29.53 -0.19
CA PRO A 123 -10.45 -30.79 0.28
C PRO A 123 -10.42 -31.81 -0.87
#